data_AF-A0A514XNE5-F1
#
_entry.id   AF-A0A514XNE5-F1
#
_cell.length_a   1.000
_cell.length_b   1.000
_cell.length_c   1.000
_cell.angle_alpha   90.00
_cell.angle_beta   90.00
_cell.angle_gamma   90.00
#
_symmetry.space_group_name_H-M   'P 1'
#
loop_
_entity.id
_entity.type
_entity.pdbx_description
1 polymer ?
#
loop_
_entity_poly.entity_id
_entity_poly.type
_entity_poly.pdbx_seq_one_letter_code
_entity_poly.pdbx_strand_id
1 'polypeptide(L)'
;MALGGIIFIVIFIALFGSFLVWLSIKTGGKVHYHPVKYEPYECGLPSLDKKDTKVSVKFYLTAILFILFDIEIIFMYPWAISFRDFIASGQGAFVFGSMIFFLAVFIFGLFWEVKSKALEWD
;
A
#
# COMPACT_ATOMS: atom_id res chain seq x y z
N MET A 1 -7.95 -14.38 -24.68
CA MET A 1 -9.16 -14.02 -23.89
C MET A 1 -8.84 -13.14 -22.69
N ALA A 2 -7.87 -13.46 -21.83
CA ALA A 2 -7.54 -12.64 -20.65
C ALA A 2 -7.10 -11.18 -20.97
N LEU A 3 -6.28 -10.97 -21.99
CA LEU A 3 -5.79 -9.63 -22.38
C LEU A 3 -6.94 -8.67 -22.75
N GLY A 4 -7.96 -9.17 -23.48
CA GLY A 4 -9.12 -8.38 -23.84
C GLY A 4 -9.97 -7.96 -22.64
N GLY A 5 -10.11 -8.85 -21.65
CA GLY A 5 -10.79 -8.53 -20.39
C GLY A 5 -10.06 -7.47 -19.56
N ILE A 6 -8.72 -7.56 -19.49
CA ILE A 6 -7.90 -6.57 -18.78
C ILE A 6 -8.01 -5.19 -19.46
N ILE A 7 -7.88 -5.14 -20.79
CA ILE A 7 -8.01 -3.89 -21.55
C ILE A 7 -9.41 -3.29 -21.35
N PHE A 8 -10.46 -4.11 -21.38
CA PHE A 8 -11.83 -3.66 -21.14
C PHE A 8 -12.00 -3.05 -19.74
N ILE A 9 -11.47 -3.70 -18.70
CA ILE A 9 -11.54 -3.20 -17.32
C ILE A 9 -10.81 -1.86 -17.18
N VAL A 10 -9.61 -1.74 -17.75
CA VAL A 10 -8.81 -0.50 -17.70
C VAL A 10 -9.55 0.65 -18.39
N ILE A 11 -10.09 0.40 -19.58
CA ILE A 11 -10.87 1.39 -20.33
C ILE A 11 -12.12 1.80 -19.55
N PHE A 12 -12.83 0.82 -18.97
CA PHE A 12 -14.03 1.08 -18.18
C PHE A 12 -13.71 1.97 -16.97
N ILE A 13 -12.67 1.66 -16.20
CA ILE A 13 -12.26 2.45 -15.02
C ILE A 13 -11.90 3.88 -15.44
N ALA A 14 -11.12 4.04 -16.52
CA ALA A 14 -10.71 5.36 -16.99
C ALA A 14 -11.91 6.21 -17.44
N LEU A 15 -12.83 5.61 -18.22
CA LEU A 15 -14.03 6.30 -18.70
C LEU A 15 -14.99 6.62 -17.56
N PHE A 16 -15.23 5.67 -16.67
CA PHE A 16 -16.14 5.83 -15.55
C PHE A 16 -15.61 6.85 -14.54
N GLY A 17 -14.32 6.78 -14.19
CA GLY A 17 -13.67 7.76 -13.33
C GLY A 17 -13.73 9.18 -13.91
N SER A 18 -13.42 9.31 -15.22
CA SER A 18 -13.52 10.60 -15.91
C SER A 18 -14.95 11.13 -15.96
N PHE A 19 -15.93 10.25 -16.19
CA PHE A 19 -17.35 10.59 -16.19
C PHE A 19 -17.80 11.08 -14.80
N LEU A 20 -17.37 10.43 -13.73
CA LEU A 20 -17.68 10.85 -12.36
C LEU A 20 -17.08 12.22 -12.03
N VAL A 21 -15.83 12.48 -12.42
CA VAL A 21 -15.19 13.79 -12.25
C VAL A 21 -15.95 14.86 -13.06
N TRP A 22 -16.30 14.58 -14.31
CA TRP A 22 -17.09 15.49 -15.15
C TRP A 22 -18.47 15.79 -14.54
N LEU A 23 -19.16 14.77 -14.04
CA LEU A 23 -20.45 14.91 -13.38
C LEU A 23 -20.31 15.77 -12.13
N SER A 24 -19.30 15.50 -11.30
CA SER A 24 -18.99 16.29 -10.10
C SER A 24 -18.79 17.78 -10.40
N ILE A 25 -18.04 18.12 -11.46
CA ILE A 25 -17.82 19.51 -11.88
C ILE A 25 -19.13 20.16 -12.36
N LYS A 26 -19.97 19.41 -13.08
CA LYS A 26 -21.21 19.94 -13.68
C LYS A 26 -22.36 20.08 -12.69
N THR A 27 -22.47 19.17 -11.72
CA THR A 27 -23.50 19.24 -10.66
C THR A 27 -23.04 20.03 -9.44
N GLY A 28 -21.72 20.26 -9.30
CA GLY A 28 -21.16 21.09 -8.24
C GLY A 28 -21.67 22.52 -8.28
N GLY A 29 -21.76 23.15 -7.10
CA GLY A 29 -22.14 24.56 -6.99
C GLY A 29 -21.15 25.47 -7.73
N LYS A 30 -21.65 26.59 -8.28
CA LYS A 30 -20.80 27.60 -8.93
C LYS A 30 -19.76 28.12 -7.93
N VAL A 31 -18.49 27.77 -8.12
CA VAL A 31 -17.39 28.26 -7.29
C VAL A 31 -17.04 29.66 -7.76
N HIS A 32 -17.35 30.68 -6.96
CA HIS A 32 -16.84 32.03 -7.17
C HIS A 32 -15.38 32.10 -6.77
N TYR A 33 -14.52 32.52 -7.70
CA TYR A 33 -13.10 32.69 -7.46
C TYR A 33 -12.87 33.80 -6.43
N HIS A 34 -12.31 33.44 -5.28
CA HIS A 34 -11.83 34.37 -4.25
C HIS A 34 -10.43 33.94 -3.85
N PRO A 35 -9.40 34.81 -3.97
CA PRO A 35 -8.00 34.45 -3.69
C PRO A 35 -7.81 33.77 -2.33
N VAL A 36 -8.46 34.29 -1.29
CA VAL A 36 -8.42 33.77 0.09
C VAL A 36 -8.93 32.32 0.19
N LYS A 37 -9.88 31.89 -0.66
CA LYS A 37 -10.38 30.49 -0.67
C LYS A 37 -9.36 29.51 -1.25
N TYR A 38 -8.35 30.00 -1.96
CA TYR A 38 -7.30 29.19 -2.58
C TYR A 38 -5.98 29.24 -1.78
N GLU A 39 -5.94 29.97 -0.66
CA GLU A 39 -4.80 29.99 0.26
C GLU A 39 -4.87 28.82 1.27
N PRO A 40 -3.73 28.26 1.69
CA PRO A 40 -3.70 27.27 2.77
C PRO A 40 -4.31 27.84 4.06
N TYR A 41 -5.16 27.05 4.72
CA TYR A 41 -5.77 27.46 5.98
C TYR A 41 -4.75 27.36 7.13
N GLU A 42 -4.31 28.50 7.66
CA GLU A 42 -3.45 28.59 8.87
C GLU A 42 -4.17 29.32 10.02
N CYS A 43 -5.42 28.95 10.31
CA CYS A 43 -6.23 29.56 11.39
C CYS A 43 -6.40 31.09 11.27
N GLY A 44 -6.51 31.61 10.04
CA GLY A 44 -6.71 33.03 9.76
C GLY A 44 -5.41 33.86 9.70
N LEU A 45 -4.25 33.21 9.81
CA LEU A 45 -2.95 33.82 9.56
C LEU A 45 -2.55 33.65 8.09
N PRO A 46 -1.80 34.60 7.51
CA PRO A 46 -1.23 34.43 6.18
C PRO A 46 -0.26 33.24 6.21
N SER A 47 -0.35 32.38 5.18
CA SER A 47 0.46 31.17 5.11
C SER A 47 1.94 31.51 5.22
N LEU A 48 2.61 30.95 6.22
CA LEU A 48 4.06 31.05 6.33
C LEU A 48 4.68 30.25 5.19
N ASP A 49 5.54 30.90 4.39
CA ASP A 49 6.24 30.30 3.26
C ASP A 49 7.33 29.33 3.77
N LYS A 50 6.89 28.22 4.35
CA LYS A 50 7.69 27.26 5.09
C LYS A 50 8.21 26.19 4.12
N LYS A 51 9.13 26.61 3.24
CA LYS A 51 9.75 25.71 2.25
C LYS A 51 10.47 24.49 2.86
N ASP A 52 10.89 24.56 4.13
CA ASP A 52 11.72 23.52 4.76
C ASP A 52 11.26 23.12 6.18
N THR A 53 9.97 22.88 6.40
CA THR A 53 9.52 22.35 7.70
C THR A 53 9.88 20.87 7.81
N LYS A 54 10.86 20.55 8.68
CA LYS A 54 11.17 19.16 9.04
C LYS A 54 10.10 18.64 9.99
N VAL A 55 9.25 17.75 9.49
CA VAL A 55 8.31 16.99 10.32
C VAL A 55 9.00 15.73 10.81
N SER A 56 9.01 15.48 12.12
CA SER A 56 9.53 14.23 12.68
C SER A 56 8.56 13.09 12.39
N VAL A 57 8.96 12.18 11.50
CA VAL A 57 8.19 10.96 11.22
C VAL A 57 8.52 9.94 12.29
N LYS A 58 7.75 9.95 13.39
CA LYS A 58 7.92 8.96 14.47
C LYS A 58 7.63 7.52 14.03
N PHE A 59 6.99 7.35 12.87
CA PHE A 59 6.55 6.06 12.37
C PHE A 59 7.42 5.41 11.29
N TYR A 60 8.66 5.87 11.13
CA TYR A 60 9.53 5.37 10.06
C TYR A 60 9.90 3.88 10.23
N LEU A 61 10.14 3.42 11.46
CA LEU A 61 10.52 2.02 11.74
C LEU A 61 9.43 1.05 11.29
N THR A 62 8.19 1.31 11.68
CA THR A 62 7.07 0.46 11.26
C THR A 62 6.78 0.57 9.77
N ALA A 63 7.08 1.69 9.12
CA ALA A 63 6.97 1.79 7.66
C ALA A 63 7.98 0.87 6.95
N ILE A 64 9.24 0.86 7.40
CA ILE A 64 10.25 -0.08 6.89
C ILE A 64 9.83 -1.52 7.16
N LEU A 65 9.29 -1.79 8.34
CA LEU A 65 8.83 -3.12 8.72
C LEU A 65 7.63 -3.57 7.87
N PHE A 66 6.68 -2.68 7.58
CA PHE A 66 5.57 -2.97 6.67
C PHE A 66 6.07 -3.36 5.27
N ILE A 67 7.08 -2.66 4.75
CA ILE A 67 7.70 -3.00 3.46
C ILE A 67 8.32 -4.40 3.51
N LEU A 68 9.00 -4.74 4.60
CA LEU A 68 9.60 -6.06 4.78
C LEU A 68 8.51 -7.14 4.84
N PHE A 69 7.46 -6.94 5.62
CA PHE A 69 6.30 -7.85 5.71
C PHE A 69 5.61 -8.07 4.35
N ASP A 70 5.46 -7.02 3.55
CA ASP A 70 4.83 -7.10 2.23
C ASP A 70 5.68 -7.94 1.25
N ILE A 71 7.00 -7.77 1.29
CA ILE A 71 7.94 -8.58 0.48
C ILE A 71 7.82 -10.07 0.83
N GLU A 72 7.69 -10.42 2.11
CA GLU A 72 7.55 -11.82 2.52
C GLU A 72 6.24 -12.42 1.98
N ILE A 73 5.13 -11.68 2.02
CA ILE A 73 3.84 -12.11 1.46
C ILE A 73 3.93 -12.32 -0.05
N ILE A 74 4.66 -11.44 -0.77
CA ILE A 74 4.91 -11.61 -2.21
C ILE A 74 5.59 -12.96 -2.50
N PHE A 75 6.47 -13.47 -1.63
CA PHE A 75 7.05 -14.80 -1.78
C PHE A 75 6.09 -15.94 -1.43
N MET A 76 5.20 -15.73 -0.44
CA MET A 76 4.22 -16.74 -0.04
C MET A 76 3.17 -17.02 -1.13
N TYR A 77 2.81 -16.02 -1.95
CA TYR A 77 1.76 -16.16 -2.96
C TYR A 77 2.09 -17.19 -4.06
N PRO A 78 3.23 -17.09 -4.78
CA PRO A 78 3.59 -18.08 -5.79
C PRO A 78 3.71 -19.48 -5.22
N TRP A 79 4.28 -19.60 -4.01
CA TRP A 79 4.35 -20.88 -3.31
C TRP A 79 2.96 -21.47 -3.06
N ALA A 80 2.02 -20.67 -2.54
CA ALA A 80 0.67 -21.13 -2.22
C ALA A 80 -0.11 -21.60 -3.46
N ILE A 81 0.05 -20.91 -4.59
CA ILE A 81 -0.66 -21.24 -5.83
C ILE A 81 -0.06 -22.49 -6.50
N SER A 82 1.27 -22.63 -6.49
CA SER A 82 1.98 -23.74 -7.15
C SER A 82 2.13 -25.00 -6.30
N PHE A 83 1.77 -24.94 -5.00
CA PHE A 83 1.98 -26.05 -4.06
C PHE A 83 1.33 -27.37 -4.52
N ARG A 84 0.17 -27.31 -5.17
CA ARG A 84 -0.52 -28.49 -5.70
C ARG A 84 0.29 -29.22 -6.78
N ASP A 85 0.97 -28.47 -7.63
CA ASP A 85 1.78 -29.02 -8.71
C ASP A 85 3.03 -29.72 -8.15
N PHE A 86 3.63 -29.16 -7.10
CA PHE A 86 4.75 -29.78 -6.39
C PHE A 86 4.38 -31.06 -5.63
N ILE A 87 3.15 -31.17 -5.13
CA ILE A 87 2.65 -32.44 -4.57
C ILE A 87 2.54 -33.49 -5.66
N ALA A 88 1.97 -33.13 -6.81
CA ALA A 88 1.80 -34.05 -7.93
C ALA A 88 3.15 -34.54 -8.51
N SER A 89 4.21 -33.73 -8.45
CA SER A 89 5.56 -34.10 -8.87
C SER A 89 6.35 -34.91 -7.82
N GLY A 90 5.77 -35.19 -6.64
CA GLY A 90 6.43 -35.90 -5.55
C GLY A 90 7.40 -35.06 -4.70
N GLN A 91 7.52 -33.75 -4.98
CA GLN A 91 8.40 -32.82 -4.26
C GLN A 91 7.69 -32.06 -3.11
N GLY A 92 6.41 -32.34 -2.86
CA GLY A 92 5.58 -31.60 -1.91
C GLY A 92 6.17 -31.51 -0.50
N ALA A 93 6.80 -32.58 0.01
CA ALA A 93 7.39 -32.58 1.35
C ALA A 93 8.58 -31.60 1.48
N PHE A 94 9.43 -31.52 0.44
CA PHE A 94 10.56 -30.60 0.43
C PHE A 94 10.10 -29.14 0.35
N VAL A 95 9.17 -28.86 -0.56
CA VAL A 95 8.61 -27.51 -0.77
C VAL A 95 7.78 -27.04 0.43
N PHE A 96 7.14 -27.96 1.15
CA PHE A 96 6.47 -27.67 2.41
C PHE A 96 7.48 -27.36 3.53
N GLY A 97 8.56 -28.16 3.62
CA GLY A 97 9.64 -27.94 4.59
C GLY A 97 10.34 -26.59 4.40
N SER A 98 10.63 -26.19 3.16
CA SER A 98 11.20 -24.87 2.87
C SER A 98 10.30 -23.72 3.32
N MET A 99 8.97 -23.88 3.18
CA MET A 99 8.02 -22.87 3.63
C MET A 99 7.92 -22.77 5.15
N ILE A 100 7.97 -23.91 5.85
CA ILE A 100 8.04 -23.92 7.32
C ILE A 100 9.30 -23.20 7.79
N PHE A 101 10.45 -23.47 7.18
CA PHE A 101 11.69 -22.79 7.52
C PHE A 101 11.60 -21.29 7.28
N PHE A 102 11.06 -20.87 6.13
CA PHE A 102 10.83 -19.47 5.81
C PHE A 102 9.90 -18.79 6.84
N LEU A 103 8.77 -19.42 7.20
CA LEU A 103 7.87 -18.93 8.24
C LEU A 103 8.54 -18.89 9.63
N ALA A 104 9.43 -19.81 9.95
CA ALA A 104 10.16 -19.80 11.21
C ALA A 104 11.08 -18.57 11.31
N VAL A 105 11.80 -18.25 10.23
CA VAL A 105 12.65 -17.03 10.17
C VAL A 105 11.80 -15.77 10.31
N PHE A 106 10.67 -15.73 9.60
CA PHE A 106 9.70 -14.63 9.68
C PHE A 106 9.17 -14.40 11.11
N ILE A 107 8.68 -15.46 11.75
CA ILE A 107 8.14 -15.39 13.12
C ILE A 107 9.25 -14.99 14.10
N PHE A 108 10.47 -15.46 13.89
CA PHE A 108 11.61 -15.09 14.72
C PHE A 108 11.95 -13.59 14.60
N GLY A 109 11.93 -13.04 13.39
CA GLY A 109 12.09 -11.59 13.15
C GLY A 109 11.03 -10.77 13.86
N LEU A 110 9.75 -11.14 13.67
CA LEU A 110 8.61 -10.47 14.31
C LEU A 110 8.70 -10.54 15.84
N PHE A 111 9.08 -11.69 16.39
CA PHE A 111 9.28 -11.85 17.83
C PHE A 111 10.38 -10.91 18.36
N TRP A 112 11.48 -10.78 17.63
CA TRP A 112 12.57 -9.89 18.01
C TRP A 112 12.14 -8.41 17.99
N GLU A 113 11.43 -7.98 16.96
CA GLU A 113 10.97 -6.60 16.80
C GLU A 113 9.99 -6.18 17.90
N VAL A 114 9.07 -7.06 18.27
CA VAL A 114 8.15 -6.86 19.40
C VAL A 114 8.95 -6.71 20.70
N LYS A 115 9.97 -7.56 20.91
CA LYS A 115 10.84 -7.46 22.09
C LYS A 115 11.66 -6.17 22.10
N SER A 116 12.11 -5.70 20.93
CA SER A 116 12.86 -4.45 20.76
C SER A 116 11.99 -3.20 20.87
N LYS A 117 10.66 -3.33 21.06
CA LYS A 117 9.72 -2.20 21.12
C LYS A 117 9.77 -1.31 19.88
N ALA A 118 10.17 -1.86 18.73
CA ALA A 118 10.30 -1.11 17.47
C ALA A 118 8.95 -0.58 16.94
N LEU A 119 7.84 -1.10 17.49
CA LEU A 119 6.47 -0.73 17.18
C LEU A 119 5.91 0.38 18.10
N GLU A 120 6.66 0.83 19.11
CA GLU A 120 6.27 1.94 19.98
C GLU A 120 6.71 3.28 19.33
N TRP A 121 5.85 4.30 19.41
CA TRP A 121 5.98 5.54 18.62
C TRP A 121 6.09 6.81 19.48
N ASP A 122 6.44 6.65 20.75
CA ASP A 122 6.61 7.77 21.69
C ASP A 122 7.87 8.60 21.38
#